data_AF-A0A1H9LHD0-F1
#
_entry.id   AF-A0A1H9LHD0-F1
#
_cell.length_a   1.000
_cell.length_b   1.000
_cell.length_c   1.000
_cell.angle_alpha   90.00
_cell.angle_beta   90.00
_cell.angle_gamma   90.00
#
_symmetry.space_group_name_H-M   'P 1'
#
loop_
_entity.id
_entity.type
_entity.pdbx_description
1 polymer ?
#
loop_
_entity_poly.entity_id
_entity_poly.type
_entity_poly.pdbx_seq_one_letter_code
_entity_poly.pdbx_strand_id
1 'polypeptide(L)'
;MKKLLLIIATLTILSGCKKEQPADKADLYPEVPLATASSSAMAVFQQNIAFYQMFVYRFDPTTNTWTNRIGSHFSTTSATDPTFIGFTNAGVADSGTAMFDMVRLYSTQTGSTNIRTVKINADQVLQFFPDYEKAKTGIVKVKTQDIVLTKSDASTFKIGISGSGTYDETSKVIDLSITFNEAAIGGTTRTFNYKMSPTALTL
;
A
#
# COMPACT_ATOMS: atom_id res chain seq x y z
N MET A 1 20.96 75.07 -25.42
CA MET A 1 21.50 73.72 -25.15
C MET A 1 20.51 73.00 -24.22
N LYS A 2 20.03 71.83 -24.65
CA LYS A 2 18.89 71.12 -24.05
C LYS A 2 19.28 70.36 -22.77
N LYS A 3 18.42 70.55 -21.75
CA LYS A 3 18.04 69.68 -20.61
C LYS A 3 18.69 68.29 -20.53
N LEU A 4 19.08 67.84 -19.32
CA LEU A 4 18.30 66.88 -18.52
C LEU A 4 18.96 66.60 -17.14
N LEU A 5 18.16 66.68 -16.06
CA LEU A 5 18.46 66.10 -14.75
C LEU A 5 18.46 64.56 -14.86
N LEU A 6 19.36 63.89 -14.12
CA LEU A 6 19.23 62.47 -13.81
C LEU A 6 19.13 62.28 -12.28
N ILE A 7 17.97 61.80 -11.84
CA ILE A 7 17.70 61.21 -10.53
C ILE A 7 17.36 59.74 -10.81
N ILE A 8 18.11 58.79 -10.26
CA ILE A 8 17.77 57.35 -10.24
C ILE A 8 18.29 56.82 -8.88
N ALA A 9 17.46 56.72 -7.85
CA ALA A 9 16.47 55.66 -7.56
C ALA A 9 17.13 54.29 -7.29
N THR A 10 17.32 54.03 -5.99
CA THR A 10 17.74 52.78 -5.36
C THR A 10 16.79 51.64 -5.71
N LEU A 11 17.31 50.54 -6.26
CA LEU A 11 16.55 49.31 -6.50
C LEU A 11 17.03 48.23 -5.52
N THR A 12 16.32 48.08 -4.40
CA THR A 12 16.47 46.93 -3.50
C THR A 12 15.87 45.70 -4.16
N ILE A 13 16.73 44.74 -4.53
CA ILE A 13 16.30 43.43 -5.03
C ILE A 13 15.81 42.62 -3.83
N LEU A 14 14.48 42.42 -3.77
CA LEU A 14 13.86 41.41 -2.91
C LEU A 14 14.21 40.03 -3.47
N SER A 15 15.21 39.36 -2.89
CA SER A 15 15.44 37.93 -3.09
C SER A 15 14.32 37.15 -2.41
N GLY A 16 13.21 36.96 -3.13
CA GLY A 16 12.23 35.94 -2.79
C GLY A 16 12.81 34.55 -3.06
N CYS A 17 13.00 33.74 -2.02
CA CYS A 17 13.21 32.31 -2.15
C CYS A 17 11.99 31.67 -2.82
N LYS A 18 12.00 31.58 -4.16
CA LYS A 18 11.14 30.64 -4.87
C LYS A 18 11.86 29.30 -4.84
N LYS A 19 11.30 28.34 -4.09
CA LYS A 19 11.65 26.92 -4.22
C LYS A 19 11.27 26.54 -5.65
N GLU A 20 12.24 26.49 -6.54
CA GLU A 20 12.05 26.15 -7.96
C GLU A 20 11.45 24.75 -8.03
N GLN A 21 10.23 24.68 -8.58
CA GLN A 21 9.67 23.44 -9.07
C GLN A 21 10.59 22.92 -10.18
N PRO A 22 11.06 21.66 -10.15
CA PRO A 22 11.99 21.15 -11.16
C PRO A 22 11.41 21.29 -12.57
N ALA A 23 12.25 21.75 -13.49
CA ALA A 23 11.85 22.17 -14.83
C ALA A 23 11.62 21.00 -15.81
N ASP A 24 11.84 19.74 -15.42
CA ASP A 24 11.63 18.58 -16.29
C ASP A 24 10.98 17.39 -15.56
N LYS A 25 10.13 16.65 -16.29
CA LYS A 25 9.43 15.46 -15.76
C LYS A 25 10.37 14.34 -15.31
N ALA A 26 11.61 14.31 -15.78
CA ALA A 26 12.62 13.35 -15.34
C ALA A 26 13.18 13.66 -13.94
N ASP A 27 13.30 14.94 -13.58
CA ASP A 27 13.73 15.39 -12.25
C ASP A 27 12.59 15.37 -11.22
N LEU A 28 11.34 15.20 -11.67
CA LEU A 28 10.17 14.99 -10.83
C LEU A 28 10.05 13.55 -10.34
N TYR A 29 10.91 12.61 -10.72
CA TYR A 29 10.87 11.24 -10.18
C TYR A 29 12.30 10.79 -9.91
N PRO A 30 12.87 11.11 -8.73
CA PRO A 30 14.20 10.63 -8.39
C PRO A 30 14.23 9.09 -8.44
N GLU A 31 15.37 8.51 -8.80
CA GLU A 31 15.55 7.05 -8.87
C GLU A 31 15.31 6.36 -7.51
N VAL A 32 15.39 7.11 -6.41
CA VAL A 32 15.21 6.61 -5.05
C VAL A 32 14.10 7.40 -4.34
N PRO A 33 13.02 6.74 -3.92
CA PRO A 33 11.96 7.36 -3.11
C PRO A 33 12.47 7.86 -1.76
N LEU A 34 11.74 8.80 -1.16
CA LEU A 34 12.06 9.29 0.17
C LEU A 34 12.02 8.18 1.23
N ALA A 35 12.92 8.24 2.20
CA ALA A 35 12.95 7.29 3.33
C ALA A 35 11.82 7.53 4.35
N THR A 36 11.17 8.70 4.31
CA THR A 36 10.07 9.05 5.22
C THR A 36 8.74 8.58 4.66
N ALA A 37 7.95 7.91 5.50
CA ALA A 37 6.64 7.42 5.09
C ALA A 37 5.64 8.54 4.76
N SER A 38 4.78 8.30 3.75
CA SER A 38 3.80 9.27 3.26
C SER A 38 2.51 9.25 4.08
N SER A 39 2.26 10.31 4.86
CA SER A 39 0.99 10.52 5.55
C SER A 39 -0.15 10.89 4.58
N SER A 40 0.14 11.50 3.43
CA SER A 40 -0.88 11.80 2.42
C SER A 40 -1.39 10.54 1.74
N ALA A 41 -0.49 9.59 1.42
CA ALA A 41 -0.88 8.30 0.86
C ALA A 41 -1.75 7.52 1.86
N MET A 42 -1.38 7.51 3.14
CA MET A 42 -2.20 6.91 4.21
C MET A 42 -3.61 7.51 4.23
N ALA A 43 -3.75 8.83 4.11
CA ALA A 43 -5.05 9.50 4.10
C ALA A 43 -5.90 9.18 2.85
N VAL A 44 -5.28 8.80 1.72
CA VAL A 44 -5.99 8.42 0.49
C VAL A 44 -6.44 6.97 0.51
N PHE A 45 -5.55 6.07 0.94
CA PHE A 45 -5.76 4.62 0.83
C PHE A 45 -6.38 3.98 2.07
N GLN A 46 -6.45 4.69 3.21
CA GLN A 46 -7.03 4.17 4.43
C GLN A 46 -8.07 5.13 5.02
N GLN A 47 -9.13 4.55 5.58
CA GLN A 47 -10.17 5.28 6.32
C GLN A 47 -10.35 4.68 7.71
N ASN A 48 -10.50 5.53 8.72
CA ASN A 48 -10.72 5.11 10.09
C ASN A 48 -12.21 4.84 10.36
N ILE A 49 -12.77 3.84 9.67
CA ILE A 49 -14.14 3.37 9.87
C ILE A 49 -14.16 1.87 10.13
N ALA A 50 -15.15 1.40 10.88
CA ALA A 50 -15.30 -0.02 11.18
C ALA A 50 -15.48 -0.84 9.90
N PHE A 51 -14.77 -1.96 9.81
CA PHE A 51 -14.80 -2.88 8.66
C PHE A 51 -14.46 -2.22 7.31
N TYR A 52 -13.64 -1.15 7.32
CA TYR A 52 -13.13 -0.57 6.09
C TYR A 52 -12.46 -1.65 5.23
N GLN A 53 -12.84 -1.71 3.95
CA GLN A 53 -12.35 -2.71 3.02
C GLN A 53 -12.02 -2.04 1.69
N MET A 54 -10.73 -1.88 1.41
CA MET A 54 -10.27 -1.52 0.07
C MET A 54 -10.78 -2.53 -0.97
N PHE A 55 -11.00 -2.07 -2.19
CA PHE A 55 -11.22 -2.94 -3.33
C PHE A 55 -9.89 -3.56 -3.72
N VAL A 56 -9.77 -4.88 -3.55
CA VAL A 56 -8.54 -5.63 -3.84
C VAL A 56 -8.85 -6.68 -4.89
N TYR A 57 -8.03 -6.70 -5.93
CA TYR A 57 -8.12 -7.61 -7.06
C TYR A 57 -6.79 -8.32 -7.18
N ARG A 58 -6.79 -9.64 -7.38
CA ARG A 58 -5.58 -10.40 -7.69
C ARG A 58 -5.56 -10.70 -9.17
N PHE A 59 -4.40 -10.63 -9.79
CA PHE A 59 -4.22 -11.07 -11.16
C PHE A 59 -4.15 -12.60 -11.23
N ASP A 60 -4.90 -13.20 -12.16
CA ASP A 60 -4.80 -14.61 -12.51
C ASP A 60 -3.97 -14.75 -13.79
N PRO A 61 -2.73 -15.27 -13.71
CA PRO A 61 -1.87 -15.42 -14.88
C PRO A 61 -2.32 -16.53 -15.83
N THR A 62 -3.16 -17.46 -15.39
CA THR A 62 -3.65 -18.55 -16.24
C THR A 62 -4.75 -18.07 -17.17
N THR A 63 -5.69 -17.27 -16.65
CA THR A 63 -6.76 -16.69 -17.48
C THR A 63 -6.39 -15.32 -18.05
N ASN A 64 -5.27 -14.74 -17.63
CA ASN A 64 -4.82 -13.41 -18.01
C ASN A 64 -5.86 -12.32 -17.68
N THR A 65 -6.51 -12.45 -16.52
CA THR A 65 -7.58 -11.54 -16.07
C THR A 65 -7.43 -11.19 -14.60
N TRP A 66 -7.99 -10.04 -14.20
CA TRP A 66 -8.17 -9.71 -12.80
C TRP A 66 -9.32 -10.52 -12.21
N THR A 67 -9.14 -11.06 -11.00
CA THR A 67 -10.22 -11.72 -10.28
C THR A 67 -11.30 -10.72 -9.90
N ASN A 68 -12.49 -11.22 -9.56
CA ASN A 68 -13.46 -10.42 -8.79
C ASN A 68 -12.82 -9.88 -7.49
N ARG A 69 -13.43 -8.82 -6.93
CA ARG A 69 -13.02 -8.22 -5.65
C ARG A 69 -12.92 -9.29 -4.56
N ILE A 70 -11.80 -9.30 -3.84
CA ILE A 70 -11.61 -10.13 -2.66
C ILE A 70 -12.47 -9.55 -1.52
N GLY A 71 -13.47 -10.33 -1.08
CA GLY A 71 -14.35 -10.00 0.04
C GLY A 71 -13.65 -10.06 1.40
N SER A 72 -14.17 -9.37 2.42
CA SER A 72 -13.67 -9.42 3.81
C SER A 72 -12.18 -9.11 3.99
N HIS A 73 -11.61 -8.30 3.09
CA HIS A 73 -10.24 -7.81 3.11
C HIS A 73 -10.11 -6.52 3.94
N PHE A 74 -10.51 -6.60 5.21
CA PHE A 74 -10.55 -5.45 6.11
C PHE A 74 -9.15 -4.90 6.36
N SER A 75 -9.01 -3.58 6.25
CA SER A 75 -7.76 -2.87 6.52
C SER A 75 -7.92 -1.88 7.66
N THR A 76 -6.86 -1.74 8.45
CA THR A 76 -6.80 -0.88 9.62
C THR A 76 -5.54 -0.03 9.55
N THR A 77 -5.56 1.15 10.20
CA THR A 77 -4.32 1.84 10.51
C THR A 77 -3.66 1.10 11.66
N SER A 78 -2.37 0.78 11.56
CA SER A 78 -1.65 0.07 12.62
C SER A 78 -1.76 0.82 13.94
N ALA A 79 -2.01 0.07 15.02
CA ALA A 79 -2.05 0.63 16.37
C ALA A 79 -0.64 0.95 16.90
N THR A 80 0.39 0.28 16.37
CA THR A 80 1.79 0.40 16.81
C THR A 80 2.54 1.48 16.04
N ASP A 81 2.27 1.62 14.74
CA ASP A 81 2.89 2.63 13.87
C ASP A 81 1.87 3.12 12.82
N PRO A 82 1.25 4.30 13.03
CA PRO A 82 0.22 4.82 12.13
C PRO A 82 0.66 5.09 10.68
N THR A 83 1.93 4.89 10.34
CA THR A 83 2.43 4.95 8.95
C THR A 83 2.19 3.65 8.18
N PHE A 84 1.71 2.60 8.84
CA PHE A 84 1.36 1.33 8.22
C PHE A 84 -0.15 1.14 8.07
N ILE A 85 -0.54 0.53 6.95
CA ILE A 85 -1.81 -0.20 6.82
C ILE A 85 -1.59 -1.63 7.29
N GLY A 86 -2.43 -2.07 8.22
CA GLY A 86 -2.61 -3.45 8.64
C GLY A 86 -3.85 -4.08 8.01
N PHE A 87 -3.95 -5.39 8.17
CA PHE A 87 -5.13 -6.17 7.83
C PHE A 87 -5.55 -6.96 9.05
N THR A 88 -6.51 -6.40 9.79
CA THR A 88 -7.03 -6.97 11.04
C THR A 88 -8.55 -6.85 11.09
N ASN A 89 -9.18 -7.71 11.88
CA ASN A 89 -10.62 -7.63 12.16
C ASN A 89 -10.86 -7.02 13.55
N ALA A 90 -10.55 -5.73 13.69
CA ALA A 90 -10.57 -5.03 14.98
C ALA A 90 -11.92 -5.05 15.72
N GLY A 91 -13.03 -5.27 15.00
CA GLY A 91 -14.38 -5.29 15.58
C GLY A 91 -14.84 -6.65 16.11
N VAL A 92 -14.09 -7.73 15.88
CA VAL A 92 -14.53 -9.09 16.24
C VAL A 92 -13.35 -9.89 16.84
N ALA A 93 -13.35 -9.98 18.18
CA ALA A 93 -12.46 -10.91 18.88
C ALA A 93 -12.66 -12.33 18.32
N ASP A 94 -11.56 -13.01 17.99
CA ASP A 94 -11.52 -14.34 17.33
C ASP A 94 -11.85 -14.41 15.84
N SER A 95 -11.81 -13.29 15.12
CA SER A 95 -11.89 -13.30 13.66
C SER A 95 -10.63 -12.73 13.02
N GLY A 96 -10.48 -12.97 11.73
CA GLY A 96 -9.44 -12.36 10.91
C GLY A 96 -10.01 -11.74 9.65
N THR A 97 -9.15 -11.61 8.64
CA THR A 97 -9.47 -11.05 7.34
C THR A 97 -8.98 -11.94 6.21
N ALA A 98 -9.54 -11.78 5.02
CA ALA A 98 -9.10 -12.45 3.80
C ALA A 98 -7.90 -11.74 3.14
N MET A 99 -6.90 -11.32 3.95
CA MET A 99 -5.72 -10.58 3.48
C MET A 99 -5.11 -11.27 2.25
N PHE A 100 -4.98 -10.53 1.16
CA PHE A 100 -4.44 -10.96 -0.14
C PHE A 100 -4.97 -12.30 -0.66
N ASP A 101 -6.23 -12.62 -0.33
CA ASP A 101 -6.91 -13.87 -0.70
C ASP A 101 -6.31 -15.14 -0.08
N MET A 102 -5.49 -15.00 0.97
CA MET A 102 -4.78 -16.11 1.60
C MET A 102 -5.75 -17.20 2.12
N VAL A 103 -6.95 -16.85 2.56
CA VAL A 103 -7.96 -17.83 3.02
C VAL A 103 -8.41 -18.78 1.91
N ARG A 104 -8.40 -18.34 0.64
CA ARG A 104 -8.73 -19.18 -0.51
C ARG A 104 -7.48 -19.89 -1.04
N LEU A 105 -6.36 -19.18 -1.14
CA LEU A 105 -5.08 -19.72 -1.62
C LEU A 105 -4.56 -20.89 -0.77
N TYR A 106 -4.85 -20.88 0.53
CA TYR A 106 -4.39 -21.91 1.49
C TYR A 106 -5.53 -22.76 2.04
N SER A 107 -6.69 -22.75 1.39
CA SER A 107 -7.89 -23.47 1.86
C SER A 107 -7.68 -24.97 2.02
N THR A 108 -6.81 -25.58 1.22
CA THR A 108 -6.43 -27.00 1.36
C THR A 108 -5.65 -27.27 2.66
N GLN A 109 -4.75 -26.36 3.05
CA GLN A 109 -3.94 -26.49 4.27
C GLN A 109 -4.71 -26.08 5.52
N THR A 110 -5.56 -25.06 5.42
CA THR A 110 -6.40 -24.60 6.54
C THR A 110 -7.63 -25.46 6.74
N GLY A 111 -8.08 -26.19 5.72
CA GLY A 111 -9.35 -26.91 5.72
C GLY A 111 -10.58 -25.99 5.72
N SER A 112 -10.41 -24.68 5.48
CA SER A 112 -11.50 -23.70 5.51
C SER A 112 -11.16 -22.42 4.78
N THR A 113 -12.15 -21.80 4.15
CA THR A 113 -12.09 -20.44 3.59
C THR A 113 -12.67 -19.38 4.54
N ASN A 114 -13.16 -19.78 5.72
CA ASN A 114 -13.82 -18.88 6.66
C ASN A 114 -12.77 -18.05 7.42
N ILE A 115 -12.85 -16.71 7.33
CA ILE A 115 -11.94 -15.78 8.01
C ILE A 115 -11.91 -15.94 9.54
N ARG A 116 -13.01 -16.44 10.15
CA ARG A 116 -13.09 -16.73 11.58
C ARG A 116 -12.31 -17.99 11.97
N THR A 117 -12.20 -18.94 11.04
CA THR A 117 -11.38 -20.14 11.22
C THR A 117 -9.91 -19.83 10.95
N VAL A 118 -9.60 -19.14 9.84
CA VAL A 118 -8.20 -18.90 9.42
C VAL A 118 -7.51 -17.81 10.27
N LYS A 119 -8.26 -16.85 10.80
CA LYS A 119 -7.82 -15.86 11.81
C LYS A 119 -6.58 -15.02 11.46
N ILE A 120 -6.43 -14.64 10.19
CA ILE A 120 -5.33 -13.75 9.77
C ILE A 120 -5.54 -12.35 10.36
N ASN A 121 -4.57 -11.89 11.15
CA ASN A 121 -4.49 -10.53 11.67
C ASN A 121 -3.03 -10.07 11.64
N ALA A 122 -2.74 -9.05 10.82
CA ALA A 122 -1.40 -8.47 10.68
C ALA A 122 -1.48 -6.95 10.82
N ASP A 123 -0.89 -6.41 11.90
CA ASP A 123 -1.00 -4.98 12.24
C ASP A 123 -0.26 -4.06 11.26
N GLN A 124 0.89 -4.49 10.72
CA GLN A 124 1.76 -3.66 9.90
C GLN A 124 2.11 -4.39 8.61
N VAL A 125 1.51 -4.01 7.48
CA VAL A 125 1.71 -4.72 6.21
C VAL A 125 2.17 -3.80 5.09
N LEU A 126 1.46 -2.71 4.82
CA LEU A 126 1.81 -1.78 3.74
C LEU A 126 2.33 -0.46 4.31
N GLN A 127 3.43 0.05 3.76
CA GLN A 127 3.97 1.38 4.07
C GLN A 127 4.29 2.12 2.77
N PHE A 128 3.96 3.40 2.72
CA PHE A 128 4.06 4.23 1.52
C PHE A 128 5.23 5.18 1.62
N PHE A 129 5.98 5.34 0.54
CA PHE A 129 7.11 6.25 0.45
C PHE A 129 6.95 7.10 -0.82
N PRO A 130 6.85 8.43 -0.69
CA PRO A 130 6.67 9.30 -1.84
C PRO A 130 7.97 9.37 -2.65
N ASP A 131 7.87 9.53 -3.97
CA ASP A 131 9.05 9.66 -4.83
C ASP A 131 9.93 10.84 -4.38
N TYR A 132 9.30 11.98 -4.05
CA TYR A 132 9.96 13.19 -3.54
C TYR A 132 9.03 13.96 -2.59
N GLU A 133 9.52 15.07 -2.02
CA GLU A 133 8.74 15.88 -1.07
C GLU A 133 7.43 16.36 -1.73
N LYS A 134 6.28 16.00 -1.14
CA LYS A 134 4.91 16.34 -1.64
C LYS A 134 4.48 15.62 -2.92
N ALA A 135 5.23 14.63 -3.40
CA ALA A 135 4.79 13.79 -4.51
C ALA A 135 3.45 13.10 -4.22
N LYS A 136 2.64 12.92 -5.27
CA LYS A 136 1.37 12.18 -5.22
C LYS A 136 1.50 10.73 -5.68
N THR A 137 2.69 10.36 -6.09
CA THR A 137 3.09 9.02 -6.49
C THR A 137 4.21 8.55 -5.58
N GLY A 138 4.44 7.25 -5.58
CA GLY A 138 5.54 6.68 -4.83
C GLY A 138 5.55 5.17 -4.89
N ILE A 139 6.37 4.60 -4.01
CA ILE A 139 6.42 3.16 -3.79
C ILE A 139 5.61 2.76 -2.57
N VAL A 140 5.00 1.59 -2.65
CA VAL A 140 4.47 0.89 -1.48
C VAL A 140 5.38 -0.30 -1.20
N LYS A 141 5.74 -0.50 0.07
CA LYS A 141 6.51 -1.67 0.51
C LYS A 141 5.64 -2.58 1.35
N VAL A 142 5.77 -3.88 1.14
CA VAL A 142 5.21 -4.90 2.03
C VAL A 142 6.25 -5.18 3.11
N LYS A 143 5.86 -5.03 4.38
CA LYS A 143 6.70 -5.42 5.51
C LYS A 143 6.98 -6.92 5.42
N THR A 144 8.25 -7.27 5.30
CA THR A 144 8.68 -8.68 5.29
C THR A 144 8.42 -9.27 6.67
N GLN A 145 7.57 -10.30 6.72
CA GLN A 145 7.14 -10.94 7.96
C GLN A 145 6.48 -12.28 7.68
N ASP A 146 6.29 -13.08 8.72
CA ASP A 146 5.45 -14.27 8.65
C ASP A 146 4.01 -13.95 9.03
N ILE A 147 3.08 -14.48 8.25
CA ILE A 147 1.65 -14.42 8.53
C ILE A 147 1.20 -15.76 9.08
N VAL A 148 0.53 -15.72 10.24
CA VAL A 148 0.01 -16.93 10.89
C VAL A 148 -1.38 -17.23 10.33
N LEU A 149 -1.58 -18.47 9.89
CA LEU A 149 -2.87 -19.00 9.46
C LEU A 149 -3.27 -20.13 10.41
N THR A 150 -4.54 -20.12 10.81
CA THR A 150 -5.13 -21.15 11.67
C THR A 150 -5.87 -22.19 10.83
N LYS A 151 -5.69 -23.46 11.16
CA LYS A 151 -6.38 -24.60 10.53
C LYS A 151 -7.69 -24.90 11.26
N SER A 152 -8.53 -25.73 10.64
CA SER A 152 -9.79 -26.20 11.22
C SER A 152 -9.63 -26.96 12.55
N ASP A 153 -8.47 -27.60 12.77
CA ASP A 153 -8.10 -28.27 14.02
C ASP A 153 -7.48 -27.33 15.08
N ALA A 154 -7.53 -26.01 14.84
CA ALA A 154 -6.93 -24.94 15.64
C ALA A 154 -5.39 -24.92 15.70
N SER A 155 -4.69 -25.86 15.05
CA SER A 155 -3.25 -25.73 14.84
C SER A 155 -2.94 -24.58 13.86
N THR A 156 -1.70 -24.12 13.83
CA THR A 156 -1.30 -23.01 12.96
C THR A 156 -0.12 -23.36 12.06
N PHE A 157 0.02 -22.61 10.99
CA PHE A 157 1.24 -22.58 10.17
C PHE A 157 1.52 -21.13 9.74
N LYS A 158 2.71 -20.91 9.18
CA LYS A 158 3.17 -19.60 8.75
C LYS A 158 3.38 -19.55 7.25
N ILE A 159 3.09 -18.41 6.66
CA ILE A 159 3.46 -18.07 5.29
C ILE A 159 4.24 -16.75 5.35
N GLY A 160 5.49 -16.78 4.91
CA GLY A 160 6.27 -15.56 4.80
C GLY A 160 5.72 -14.67 3.69
N ILE A 161 5.63 -13.37 3.91
CA ILE A 161 5.27 -12.39 2.88
C ILE A 161 6.40 -11.39 2.69
N SER A 162 6.58 -10.94 1.46
CA SER A 162 7.40 -9.79 1.08
C SER A 162 6.86 -9.20 -0.22
N GLY A 163 7.33 -8.03 -0.62
CA GLY A 163 6.86 -7.41 -1.85
C GLY A 163 6.98 -5.90 -1.87
N SER A 164 6.63 -5.34 -3.02
CA SER A 164 6.61 -3.92 -3.25
C SER A 164 5.76 -3.60 -4.47
N GLY A 165 5.52 -2.31 -4.67
CA GLY A 165 4.69 -1.82 -5.74
C GLY A 165 4.77 -0.31 -5.85
N THR A 166 3.85 0.25 -6.61
CA THR A 166 3.67 1.68 -6.76
C THR A 166 2.29 2.10 -6.30
N TYR A 167 2.14 3.38 -5.99
CA TYR A 167 0.86 3.99 -5.73
C TYR A 167 0.75 5.33 -6.46
N ASP A 168 -0.49 5.74 -6.70
CA ASP A 168 -0.84 7.07 -7.18
C ASP A 168 -2.09 7.57 -6.45
N GLU A 169 -1.93 8.64 -5.69
CA GLU A 169 -2.98 9.31 -4.92
C GLU A 169 -4.07 9.93 -5.82
N THR A 170 -3.73 10.27 -7.08
CA THR A 170 -4.63 10.92 -8.04
C THR A 170 -5.57 9.90 -8.67
N SER A 171 -5.03 8.83 -9.23
CA SER A 171 -5.84 7.71 -9.75
C SER A 171 -6.42 6.83 -8.64
N LYS A 172 -5.91 6.97 -7.40
CA LYS A 172 -6.27 6.16 -6.23
C LYS A 172 -6.05 4.67 -6.48
N VAL A 173 -4.93 4.34 -7.11
CA VAL A 173 -4.55 2.96 -7.41
C VAL A 173 -3.24 2.62 -6.71
N ILE A 174 -3.19 1.41 -6.17
CA ILE A 174 -1.99 0.73 -5.75
C ILE A 174 -1.79 -0.46 -6.69
N ASP A 175 -0.62 -0.55 -7.31
CA ASP A 175 -0.15 -1.71 -8.06
C ASP A 175 0.90 -2.43 -7.22
N LEU A 176 0.62 -3.65 -6.78
CA LEU A 176 1.40 -4.35 -5.77
C LEU A 176 1.79 -5.74 -6.24
N SER A 177 3.06 -6.12 -6.05
CA SER A 177 3.51 -7.50 -6.23
C SER A 177 3.90 -8.10 -4.88
N ILE A 178 3.30 -9.23 -4.53
CA ILE A 178 3.52 -9.91 -3.25
C ILE A 178 4.06 -11.30 -3.51
N THR A 179 5.16 -11.63 -2.84
CA THR A 179 5.73 -12.97 -2.80
C THR A 179 5.37 -13.65 -1.49
N PHE A 180 4.81 -14.85 -1.61
CA PHE A 180 4.52 -15.75 -0.50
C PHE A 180 5.59 -16.83 -0.45
N ASN A 181 6.25 -16.97 0.70
CA ASN A 181 7.18 -18.06 1.00
C ASN A 181 6.45 -19.20 1.71
N GLU A 182 6.34 -20.33 1.03
CA GLU A 182 5.55 -21.49 1.46
C GLU A 182 6.40 -22.64 2.00
N ALA A 183 7.69 -22.39 2.29
CA ALA A 183 8.62 -23.41 2.76
C ALA A 183 8.10 -24.14 4.02
N ALA A 184 7.39 -23.44 4.91
CA ALA A 184 6.82 -24.00 6.13
C ALA A 184 5.73 -25.06 5.88
N ILE A 185 5.17 -25.12 4.67
CA ILE A 185 4.20 -26.14 4.23
C ILE A 185 4.76 -27.05 3.13
N GLY A 186 6.08 -27.06 2.95
CA GLY A 186 6.76 -27.87 1.93
C GLY A 186 6.66 -27.32 0.50
N GLY A 187 6.19 -26.07 0.34
CA GLY A 187 6.11 -25.39 -0.95
C GLY A 187 7.36 -24.56 -1.27
N THR A 188 7.29 -23.83 -2.39
CA THR A 188 8.31 -22.86 -2.82
C THR A 188 7.79 -21.43 -2.64
N THR A 189 8.32 -20.47 -3.39
CA THR A 189 7.79 -19.11 -3.45
C THR A 189 6.77 -18.96 -4.56
N ARG A 190 5.65 -18.28 -4.28
CA ARG A 190 4.67 -17.85 -5.29
C ARG A 190 4.52 -16.33 -5.27
N THR A 191 4.50 -15.70 -6.43
CA THR A 191 4.33 -14.26 -6.56
C THR A 191 3.01 -13.95 -7.25
N PHE A 192 2.23 -13.03 -6.70
CA PHE A 192 0.98 -12.57 -7.27
C PHE A 192 0.96 -11.05 -7.38
N ASN A 193 0.35 -10.55 -8.45
CA ASN A 193 0.11 -9.13 -8.63
C ASN A 193 -1.29 -8.78 -8.13
N TYR A 194 -1.41 -7.61 -7.52
CA TYR A 194 -2.63 -7.08 -6.94
C TYR A 194 -2.84 -5.64 -7.41
N LYS A 195 -4.11 -5.29 -7.64
CA LYS A 195 -4.58 -3.91 -7.73
C LYS A 195 -5.43 -3.60 -6.52
N MET A 196 -5.17 -2.45 -5.89
CA MET A 196 -5.94 -2.00 -4.73
C MET A 196 -6.42 -0.56 -4.93
N SER A 197 -7.61 -0.26 -4.44
CA SER A 197 -8.16 1.10 -4.48
C SER A 197 -9.19 1.32 -3.37
N PRO A 198 -9.34 2.55 -2.83
CA PRO A 198 -10.46 2.89 -1.97
C PRO A 198 -11.83 2.84 -2.69
N THR A 199 -11.84 2.79 -4.03
CA THR A 199 -13.04 2.73 -4.86
C THR A 199 -13.00 1.53 -5.81
N ALA A 200 -14.16 1.11 -6.33
CA ALA A 200 -14.21 0.02 -7.30
C ALA A 200 -13.44 0.38 -8.58
N LEU A 201 -12.65 -0.56 -9.09
CA LEU A 201 -11.93 -0.43 -10.36
C LEU A 201 -12.68 -1.16 -11.48
N THR A 202 -12.56 -0.63 -12.69
CA THR A 202 -12.93 -1.32 -13.94
C THR A 202 -11.64 -1.89 -14.54
N LEU A 203 -11.53 -3.22 -14.57
CA LEU A 203 -10.29 -3.96 -14.88
C LEU A 203 -10.51 -5.04 -15.94
#